data_AF-X1R2L6-F1
#
_entry.id   AF-X1R2L6-F1
#
_cell.length_a   1.000
_cell.length_b   1.000
_cell.length_c   1.000
_cell.angle_alpha   90.00
_cell.angle_beta   90.00
_cell.angle_gamma   90.00
#
_symmetry.space_group_name_H-M   'P 1'
#
loop_
_entity.id
_entity.type
_entity.pdbx_description
1 polymer ?
#
loop_
_entity_poly.entity_id
_entity_poly.type
_entity_poly.pdbx_seq_one_letter_code
_entity_poly.pdbx_strand_id
1 'polypeptide(L)'
;MQIKGKSQQKSISKIMTVLISSLAVLGCMFFTNCNDDNKTNQDPGNQSTIADYSVAKESVLRSIPKEYIDKARTTLHIAYQHTSHGTQVARGLFGLPDYKQGDDVSFGITNNSPEAGKLDFHDYAIGSYAAPGDDASDLSRNETAFIQATRNFLDDDANDDINVVMWSWCNIAGHFPATNYLPGMDALISEYGEGGTKIGIGAGKRQHPVTFIFMTGHANQGSNTGDGNPKNQAKLIIDHCLTNSYYCLDYYSIDTYDMGDNYWEDTGDNGNSDLYGGNFYIDWQNAHVLGTDWYENKSSPGGSVEFGAHNSQHITANRKAYAMWWIMARIAGWDGM
;
A
#
# COMPACT_ATOMS: atom_id res chain seq x y z
N MET A 1 58.91 15.69 39.55
CA MET A 1 59.57 16.91 39.07
C MET A 1 59.68 16.77 37.55
N GLN A 2 58.69 17.19 36.74
CA GLN A 2 58.58 18.51 36.07
C GLN A 2 59.89 18.85 35.30
N ILE A 3 59.98 19.22 34.00
CA ILE A 3 59.10 19.98 33.07
C ILE A 3 59.56 19.72 31.60
N LYS A 4 58.62 19.92 30.67
CA LYS A 4 58.72 20.20 29.22
C LYS A 4 59.88 21.12 28.77
N GLY A 5 60.24 21.06 27.48
CA GLY A 5 60.93 22.15 26.78
C GLY A 5 61.10 21.91 25.27
N LYS A 6 60.65 22.89 24.46
CA LYS A 6 60.54 22.91 22.98
C LYS A 6 61.81 23.45 22.27
N SER A 7 61.76 23.38 20.92
CA SER A 7 62.24 24.41 19.96
C SER A 7 63.70 24.24 19.45
N GLN A 8 64.18 24.58 18.24
CA GLN A 8 63.79 25.43 17.08
C GLN A 8 64.77 25.11 15.91
N GLN A 9 64.33 25.05 14.63
CA GLN A 9 64.41 26.08 13.56
C GLN A 9 65.74 26.18 12.75
N LYS A 10 65.61 26.27 11.40
CA LYS A 10 66.33 27.15 10.43
C LYS A 10 66.15 26.60 8.99
N SER A 11 66.16 27.31 7.86
CA SER A 11 65.87 28.68 7.38
C SER A 11 66.39 28.78 5.92
N ILE A 12 65.97 29.83 5.16
CA ILE A 12 66.62 30.50 3.98
C ILE A 12 65.97 30.19 2.60
N SER A 13 65.15 31.08 1.98
CA SER A 13 65.37 32.32 1.14
C SER A 13 65.59 32.02 -0.37
N LYS A 14 65.07 32.70 -1.43
CA LYS A 14 64.93 34.15 -1.73
C LYS A 14 64.25 34.41 -3.13
N ILE A 15 63.65 35.61 -3.31
CA ILE A 15 63.58 36.52 -4.52
C ILE A 15 62.62 36.22 -5.71
N MET A 16 61.66 37.11 -6.06
CA MET A 16 61.78 38.27 -7.01
C MET A 16 60.48 39.11 -7.12
N THR A 17 60.57 40.34 -7.64
CA THR A 17 59.67 41.51 -7.48
C THR A 17 59.11 42.04 -8.82
N VAL A 18 58.04 42.88 -8.76
CA VAL A 18 57.59 44.04 -9.62
C VAL A 18 56.26 43.82 -10.40
N LEU A 19 55.07 44.41 -10.07
CA LEU A 19 54.48 45.78 -10.28
C LEU A 19 54.19 46.09 -11.78
N ILE A 20 52.99 46.44 -12.32
CA ILE A 20 51.96 47.49 -12.06
C ILE A 20 50.70 47.19 -12.93
N SER A 21 49.47 47.44 -12.46
CA SER A 21 48.45 48.33 -13.10
C SER A 21 47.05 48.21 -12.47
N SER A 22 46.38 49.36 -12.45
CA SER A 22 45.23 49.75 -11.63
C SER A 22 43.92 49.68 -12.42
N LEU A 23 42.78 49.34 -11.78
CA LEU A 23 41.56 50.17 -11.73
C LEU A 23 40.46 49.49 -10.89
N ALA A 24 39.84 50.26 -10.01
CA ALA A 24 38.69 49.90 -9.19
C ALA A 24 37.37 50.08 -9.95
N VAL A 25 36.28 49.41 -9.52
CA VAL A 25 34.92 49.97 -9.31
C VAL A 25 33.95 48.86 -8.82
N LEU A 26 33.25 49.20 -7.72
CA LEU A 26 31.93 48.73 -7.20
C LEU A 26 31.58 47.23 -7.27
N GLY A 27 31.25 46.52 -6.20
CA GLY A 27 30.39 46.92 -5.08
C GLY A 27 28.99 46.33 -5.29
N CYS A 28 28.74 45.10 -4.82
CA CYS A 28 27.39 44.57 -4.64
C CYS A 28 27.35 43.71 -3.36
N MET A 29 26.47 44.13 -2.45
CA MET A 29 26.12 43.48 -1.19
C MET A 29 25.44 42.15 -1.47
N PHE A 30 25.82 41.11 -0.73
CA PHE A 30 25.05 39.88 -0.63
C PHE A 30 23.87 40.12 0.31
N PHE A 31 22.66 40.17 -0.24
CA PHE A 31 21.44 40.05 0.55
C PHE A 31 21.24 38.58 0.93
N THR A 32 21.24 38.30 2.23
CA THR A 32 20.59 37.11 2.80
C THR A 32 19.09 37.28 2.66
N ASN A 33 18.44 36.39 1.90
CA ASN A 33 16.99 36.28 1.88
C ASN A 33 16.61 34.87 2.35
N CYS A 34 16.08 34.77 3.56
CA CYS A 34 15.15 33.70 3.91
C CYS A 34 13.84 33.96 3.15
N ASN A 35 13.28 32.92 2.55
CA ASN A 35 11.85 32.73 2.39
C ASN A 35 11.57 31.28 1.95
N ASP A 36 11.01 30.53 2.89
CA ASP A 36 9.86 29.63 2.81
C ASP A 36 9.59 28.85 1.51
N ASP A 37 9.78 27.53 1.62
CA ASP A 37 8.79 26.49 1.39
C ASP A 37 7.78 26.71 0.25
N ASN A 38 8.24 26.36 -0.95
CA ASN A 38 7.38 25.74 -1.94
C ASN A 38 8.24 24.87 -2.86
N LYS A 39 8.60 23.68 -2.38
CA LYS A 39 9.04 22.59 -3.25
C LYS A 39 7.85 21.68 -3.49
N THR A 40 7.07 22.00 -4.51
CA THR A 40 6.34 20.99 -5.26
C THR A 40 7.39 20.10 -5.93
N ASN A 41 7.83 19.05 -5.22
CA ASN A 41 8.55 17.95 -5.84
C ASN A 41 7.58 17.19 -6.75
N GLN A 42 7.37 17.68 -7.96
CA GLN A 42 7.13 16.76 -9.07
C GLN A 42 8.48 16.32 -9.57
N ASP A 43 8.94 15.20 -9.03
CA ASP A 43 10.07 14.43 -9.56
C ASP A 43 9.60 13.66 -10.80
N PRO A 44 10.18 13.89 -11.99
CA PRO A 44 9.85 13.15 -13.19
C PRO A 44 10.49 11.76 -13.11
N GLY A 45 9.86 10.83 -12.39
CA GLY A 45 10.32 9.45 -12.28
C GLY A 45 9.73 8.61 -11.15
N ASN A 46 9.03 9.21 -10.19
CA ASN A 46 8.42 8.42 -9.10
C ASN A 46 7.03 7.95 -9.51
N GLN A 47 6.95 6.80 -10.18
CA GLN A 47 5.68 6.12 -10.41
C GLN A 47 5.15 5.61 -9.06
N SER A 48 4.29 6.40 -8.42
CA SER A 48 3.68 6.11 -7.11
C SER A 48 3.29 4.63 -7.02
N THR A 49 3.63 3.96 -5.91
CA THR A 49 3.24 2.58 -5.59
C THR A 49 1.99 2.51 -4.71
N ILE A 50 1.32 3.65 -4.51
CA ILE A 50 0.16 3.81 -3.65
C ILE A 50 -1.11 3.77 -4.50
N ALA A 51 -1.97 2.78 -4.24
CA ALA A 51 -3.28 2.69 -4.86
C ALA A 51 -4.32 3.41 -3.98
N ASP A 52 -4.43 4.72 -4.20
CA ASP A 52 -5.33 5.63 -3.48
C ASP A 52 -6.65 5.87 -4.23
N TYR A 53 -7.46 6.85 -3.80
CA TYR A 53 -8.73 7.19 -4.45
C TYR A 53 -8.61 7.50 -5.95
N SER A 54 -7.45 8.02 -6.39
CA SER A 54 -7.20 8.42 -7.77
C SER A 54 -6.94 7.20 -8.67
N VAL A 55 -6.36 6.14 -8.10
CA VAL A 55 -6.13 4.84 -8.74
C VAL A 55 -7.38 3.96 -8.68
N ALA A 56 -8.19 4.08 -7.63
CA ALA A 56 -9.38 3.27 -7.36
C ALA A 56 -10.59 3.62 -8.25
N LYS A 57 -10.38 3.63 -9.58
CA LYS A 57 -11.34 4.02 -10.62
C LYS A 57 -11.41 2.95 -11.70
N GLU A 58 -12.60 2.74 -12.26
CA GLU A 58 -12.75 1.81 -13.37
C GLU A 58 -11.87 2.22 -14.56
N SER A 59 -11.80 3.51 -14.90
CA SER A 59 -10.98 3.98 -16.02
C SER A 59 -9.51 3.58 -15.89
N VAL A 60 -9.00 3.50 -14.66
CA VAL A 60 -7.63 3.06 -14.35
C VAL A 60 -7.52 1.54 -14.43
N LEU A 61 -8.49 0.78 -13.90
CA LEU A 61 -8.55 -0.67 -14.12
C LEU A 61 -8.50 -1.01 -15.63
N ARG A 62 -9.27 -0.28 -16.44
CA ARG A 62 -9.39 -0.52 -17.88
C ARG A 62 -8.17 -0.05 -18.67
N SER A 63 -7.30 0.78 -18.09
CA SER A 63 -6.05 1.20 -18.72
C SER A 63 -4.93 0.18 -18.53
N ILE A 64 -5.08 -0.79 -17.62
CA ILE A 64 -4.07 -1.84 -17.41
C ILE A 64 -3.91 -2.65 -18.71
N PRO A 65 -2.69 -2.72 -19.29
CA PRO A 65 -2.47 -3.52 -20.48
C PRO A 65 -2.76 -5.00 -20.23
N LYS A 66 -3.40 -5.66 -21.20
CA LYS A 66 -3.82 -7.06 -21.10
C LYS A 66 -2.68 -8.01 -20.72
N GLU A 67 -1.46 -7.76 -21.18
CA GLU A 67 -0.31 -8.61 -20.87
C GLU A 67 0.03 -8.65 -19.37
N TYR A 68 -0.21 -7.55 -18.63
CA TYR A 68 0.03 -7.47 -17.19
C TYR A 68 -1.13 -8.05 -16.39
N ILE A 69 -2.36 -7.95 -16.89
CA ILE A 69 -3.50 -8.70 -16.35
C ILE A 69 -3.23 -10.21 -16.49
N ASP A 70 -2.83 -10.64 -17.69
CA ASP A 70 -2.52 -12.05 -17.99
C ASP A 70 -1.35 -12.57 -17.15
N LYS A 71 -0.29 -11.78 -17.00
CA LYS A 71 0.83 -12.15 -16.14
C LYS A 71 0.40 -12.21 -14.68
N ALA A 72 -0.28 -11.18 -14.16
CA ALA A 72 -0.75 -11.17 -12.78
C ALA A 72 -1.60 -12.41 -12.45
N ARG A 73 -2.62 -12.71 -13.26
CA ARG A 73 -3.53 -13.85 -13.01
C ARG A 73 -2.92 -15.22 -13.26
N THR A 74 -1.71 -15.32 -13.82
CA THR A 74 -1.05 -16.61 -14.08
C THR A 74 0.22 -16.82 -13.26
N THR A 75 0.75 -15.78 -12.63
CA THR A 75 1.98 -15.88 -11.84
C THR A 75 1.81 -15.51 -10.37
N LEU A 76 0.75 -14.80 -9.99
CA LEU A 76 0.55 -14.39 -8.60
C LEU A 76 -0.31 -15.41 -7.85
N HIS A 77 0.16 -15.75 -6.65
CA HIS A 77 -0.49 -16.60 -5.67
C HIS A 77 -0.59 -15.80 -4.38
N ILE A 78 -1.81 -15.37 -4.05
CA ILE A 78 -2.05 -14.33 -3.05
C ILE A 78 -2.62 -14.94 -1.78
N ALA A 79 -1.97 -14.74 -0.64
CA ALA A 79 -2.54 -14.99 0.67
C ALA A 79 -3.05 -13.67 1.28
N TYR A 80 -4.34 -13.62 1.62
CA TYR A 80 -4.95 -12.47 2.27
C TYR A 80 -5.58 -12.86 3.59
N GLN A 81 -5.23 -12.15 4.67
CA GLN A 81 -5.81 -12.35 5.99
C GLN A 81 -6.49 -11.09 6.52
N HIS A 82 -7.73 -11.26 6.96
CA HIS A 82 -8.56 -10.16 7.45
C HIS A 82 -9.74 -10.65 8.29
N THR A 83 -10.46 -9.70 8.86
CA THR A 83 -11.86 -9.85 9.25
C THR A 83 -12.66 -8.67 8.72
N SER A 84 -13.98 -8.71 8.85
CA SER A 84 -14.85 -7.53 8.81
C SER A 84 -14.56 -6.64 7.57
N HIS A 85 -13.98 -5.44 7.74
CA HIS A 85 -13.73 -4.46 6.68
C HIS A 85 -12.77 -4.96 5.57
N GLY A 86 -11.92 -5.96 5.85
CA GLY A 86 -11.08 -6.54 4.81
C GLY A 86 -11.87 -7.32 3.75
N THR A 87 -13.09 -7.77 4.06
CA THR A 87 -13.99 -8.41 3.09
C THR A 87 -14.28 -7.53 1.88
N GLN A 88 -14.16 -6.19 2.00
CA GLN A 88 -14.46 -5.28 0.91
C GLN A 88 -13.51 -5.50 -0.30
N VAL A 89 -12.23 -5.83 -0.09
CA VAL A 89 -11.33 -6.20 -1.22
C VAL A 89 -11.78 -7.51 -1.85
N ALA A 90 -11.91 -8.56 -1.04
CA ALA A 90 -12.23 -9.90 -1.52
C ALA A 90 -13.57 -9.92 -2.28
N ARG A 91 -14.63 -9.33 -1.71
CA ARG A 91 -15.97 -9.30 -2.31
C ARG A 91 -16.03 -8.51 -3.62
N GLY A 92 -15.26 -7.42 -3.72
CA GLY A 92 -15.10 -6.68 -4.97
C GLY A 92 -14.38 -7.51 -6.03
N LEU A 93 -13.24 -8.13 -5.67
CA LEU A 93 -12.51 -9.02 -6.58
C LEU A 93 -13.36 -10.18 -7.08
N PHE A 94 -14.21 -10.76 -6.22
CA PHE A 94 -15.08 -11.88 -6.58
C PHE A 94 -16.26 -11.49 -7.46
N GLY A 95 -16.72 -10.24 -7.40
CA GLY A 95 -17.79 -9.72 -8.27
C GLY A 95 -17.30 -9.23 -9.63
N LEU A 96 -16.04 -8.76 -9.72
CA LEU A 96 -15.49 -8.16 -10.93
C LEU A 96 -15.58 -9.05 -12.20
N PRO A 97 -15.38 -10.38 -12.15
CA PRO A 97 -15.57 -11.27 -13.30
C PRO A 97 -16.94 -11.13 -14.00
N ASP A 98 -17.98 -10.74 -13.27
CA ASP A 98 -19.35 -10.63 -13.81
C ASP A 98 -19.67 -9.23 -14.34
N TYR A 99 -18.73 -8.28 -14.28
CA TYR A 99 -19.02 -6.88 -14.56
C TYR A 99 -19.28 -6.59 -16.04
N LYS A 100 -18.32 -6.88 -16.92
CA LYS A 100 -18.43 -6.66 -18.37
C LYS A 100 -18.06 -7.89 -19.16
N GLN A 101 -18.51 -7.95 -20.41
CA GLN A 101 -18.18 -9.06 -21.30
C GLN A 101 -16.65 -9.24 -21.41
N GLY A 102 -16.17 -10.44 -21.08
CA GLY A 102 -14.74 -10.78 -21.11
C GLY A 102 -14.00 -10.54 -19.79
N ASP A 103 -14.66 -10.00 -18.77
CA ASP A 103 -14.08 -9.84 -17.43
C ASP A 103 -13.97 -11.19 -16.70
N ASP A 104 -14.81 -12.16 -17.04
CA ASP A 104 -14.75 -13.54 -16.57
C ASP A 104 -13.43 -14.21 -16.96
N VAL A 105 -12.88 -13.82 -18.11
CA VAL A 105 -11.55 -14.21 -18.56
C VAL A 105 -10.51 -13.28 -17.95
N SER A 106 -10.62 -11.97 -18.15
CA SER A 106 -9.53 -11.02 -17.79
C SER A 106 -9.27 -10.97 -16.28
N PHE A 107 -10.33 -10.98 -15.48
CA PHE A 107 -10.27 -10.86 -14.03
C PHE A 107 -10.74 -12.13 -13.31
N GLY A 108 -10.79 -13.26 -14.04
CA GLY A 108 -11.12 -14.55 -13.47
C GLY A 108 -10.25 -14.86 -12.25
N ILE A 109 -10.89 -15.32 -11.18
CA ILE A 109 -10.30 -15.50 -9.86
C ILE A 109 -10.81 -16.80 -9.23
N THR A 110 -9.97 -17.44 -8.41
CA THR A 110 -10.32 -18.60 -7.59
C THR A 110 -10.29 -18.24 -6.11
N ASN A 111 -10.78 -19.13 -5.25
CA ASN A 111 -10.60 -18.96 -3.81
C ASN A 111 -10.19 -20.29 -3.17
N ASN A 112 -8.94 -20.39 -2.69
CA ASN A 112 -8.38 -21.61 -2.10
C ASN A 112 -8.50 -22.85 -3.03
N SER A 113 -8.50 -22.63 -4.35
CA SER A 113 -8.75 -23.66 -5.37
C SER A 113 -8.14 -23.25 -6.72
N PRO A 114 -6.80 -23.22 -6.85
CA PRO A 114 -6.13 -22.67 -8.02
C PRO A 114 -6.58 -23.32 -9.33
N GLU A 115 -6.87 -22.51 -10.35
CA GLU A 115 -7.25 -22.95 -11.70
C GLU A 115 -6.43 -22.21 -12.75
N ALA A 116 -6.00 -22.92 -13.79
CA ALA A 116 -5.18 -22.34 -14.85
C ALA A 116 -5.89 -21.15 -15.53
N GLY A 117 -5.17 -20.03 -15.65
CA GLY A 117 -5.67 -18.82 -16.29
C GLY A 117 -6.53 -17.92 -15.40
N LYS A 118 -6.75 -18.29 -14.13
CA LYS A 118 -7.41 -17.45 -13.13
C LYS A 118 -6.43 -17.08 -12.03
N LEU A 119 -6.60 -15.89 -11.46
CA LEU A 119 -5.84 -15.44 -10.31
C LEU A 119 -6.03 -16.41 -9.15
N ASP A 120 -4.92 -16.88 -8.58
CA ASP A 120 -4.93 -17.72 -7.39
C ASP A 120 -4.98 -16.84 -6.14
N PHE A 121 -6.11 -16.88 -5.44
CA PHE A 121 -6.37 -16.06 -4.27
C PHE A 121 -6.79 -16.95 -3.10
N HIS A 122 -6.15 -16.78 -1.96
CA HIS A 122 -6.38 -17.53 -0.74
C HIS A 122 -6.93 -16.57 0.30
N ASP A 123 -8.25 -16.53 0.40
CA ASP A 123 -8.95 -15.71 1.39
C ASP A 123 -8.95 -16.40 2.76
N TYR A 124 -8.68 -15.65 3.82
CA TYR A 124 -8.51 -16.15 5.20
C TYR A 124 -7.36 -17.17 5.36
N ALA A 125 -6.27 -16.99 4.61
CA ALA A 125 -5.22 -17.99 4.49
C ALA A 125 -4.35 -18.19 5.75
N ILE A 126 -4.17 -17.16 6.58
CA ILE A 126 -3.05 -17.09 7.52
C ILE A 126 -3.50 -17.24 8.99
N GLY A 127 -4.76 -16.91 9.31
CA GLY A 127 -5.23 -16.82 10.69
C GLY A 127 -5.09 -18.11 11.50
N SER A 128 -5.25 -19.28 10.86
CA SER A 128 -5.06 -20.59 11.50
C SER A 128 -3.61 -20.93 11.84
N TYR A 129 -2.65 -20.16 11.33
CA TYR A 129 -1.22 -20.32 11.62
C TYR A 129 -0.75 -19.48 12.82
N ALA A 130 -1.66 -18.82 13.53
CA ALA A 130 -1.36 -18.09 14.76
C ALA A 130 -0.65 -18.97 15.80
N ALA A 131 0.25 -18.37 16.58
CA ALA A 131 0.84 -19.07 17.72
C ALA A 131 -0.23 -19.44 18.75
N PRO A 132 -0.07 -20.55 19.51
CA PRO A 132 -1.05 -20.94 20.51
C PRO A 132 -1.34 -19.81 21.52
N GLY A 133 -2.59 -19.37 21.57
CA GLY A 133 -3.03 -18.29 22.47
C GLY A 133 -3.03 -16.89 21.86
N ASP A 134 -2.54 -16.72 20.63
CA ASP A 134 -2.63 -15.47 19.88
C ASP A 134 -3.86 -15.44 18.96
N ASP A 135 -4.43 -14.24 18.78
CA ASP A 135 -5.46 -13.95 17.79
C ASP A 135 -4.84 -13.17 16.62
N ALA A 136 -4.55 -13.89 15.53
CA ALA A 136 -4.08 -13.31 14.27
C ALA A 136 -5.19 -13.29 13.20
N SER A 137 -6.45 -13.03 13.60
CA SER A 137 -7.54 -12.95 12.63
C SER A 137 -7.49 -11.68 11.77
N ASP A 138 -6.97 -10.57 12.30
CA ASP A 138 -6.66 -9.33 11.57
C ASP A 138 -5.60 -8.49 12.32
N LEU A 139 -5.13 -7.40 11.71
CA LEU A 139 -4.09 -6.53 12.29
C LEU A 139 -4.53 -5.78 13.57
N SER A 140 -5.84 -5.66 13.81
CA SER A 140 -6.41 -4.91 14.93
C SER A 140 -6.60 -5.75 16.20
N ARG A 141 -6.43 -7.08 16.13
CA ARG A 141 -6.62 -7.97 17.29
C ARG A 141 -5.42 -7.99 18.23
N ASN A 142 -4.27 -8.33 17.66
CA ASN A 142 -2.97 -8.29 18.28
C ASN A 142 -1.99 -7.85 17.20
N GLU A 143 -1.54 -6.59 17.28
CA GLU A 143 -0.75 -5.91 16.25
C GLU A 143 0.60 -6.58 15.93
N THR A 144 1.03 -7.56 16.72
CA THR A 144 2.27 -8.31 16.47
C THR A 144 2.03 -9.79 16.12
N ALA A 145 0.82 -10.31 16.33
CA ALA A 145 0.49 -11.72 16.07
C ALA A 145 0.64 -12.09 14.58
N PHE A 146 0.33 -11.14 13.68
CA PHE A 146 0.46 -11.35 12.23
C PHE A 146 1.89 -11.73 11.81
N ILE A 147 2.91 -11.26 12.53
CA ILE A 147 4.32 -11.51 12.20
C ILE A 147 4.62 -13.00 12.35
N GLN A 148 4.30 -13.57 13.52
CA GLN A 148 4.56 -14.98 13.78
C GLN A 148 3.60 -15.88 12.97
N ALA A 149 2.35 -15.48 12.80
CA ALA A 149 1.40 -16.21 11.96
C ALA A 149 1.88 -16.30 10.50
N THR A 150 2.39 -15.19 9.94
CA THR A 150 2.95 -15.15 8.59
C THR A 150 4.20 -16.00 8.48
N ARG A 151 5.10 -15.97 9.47
CA ARG A 151 6.27 -16.87 9.50
C ARG A 151 5.86 -18.33 9.50
N ASN A 152 4.90 -18.71 10.35
CA ASN A 152 4.41 -20.08 10.41
C ASN A 152 3.78 -20.52 9.09
N PHE A 153 3.02 -19.63 8.44
CA PHE A 153 2.38 -19.87 7.14
C PHE A 153 3.41 -20.03 6.02
N LEU A 154 4.42 -19.14 5.96
CA LEU A 154 5.45 -19.18 4.93
C LEU A 154 6.56 -20.21 5.22
N ASP A 155 6.77 -20.65 6.45
CA ASP A 155 7.71 -21.74 6.74
C ASP A 155 7.09 -23.13 6.48
N ASP A 156 5.78 -23.20 6.17
CA ASP A 156 5.10 -24.42 5.72
C ASP A 156 5.32 -24.61 4.21
N ASP A 157 5.98 -25.71 3.84
CA ASP A 157 6.28 -26.08 2.45
C ASP A 157 5.02 -26.21 1.58
N ALA A 158 3.85 -26.46 2.19
CA ALA A 158 2.57 -26.52 1.47
C ALA A 158 2.18 -25.17 0.83
N ASN A 159 2.76 -24.07 1.30
CA ASN A 159 2.47 -22.72 0.84
C ASN A 159 3.66 -22.10 0.07
N ASP A 160 4.64 -22.88 -0.43
CA ASP A 160 5.84 -22.35 -1.11
C ASP A 160 5.52 -21.57 -2.39
N ASP A 161 4.38 -21.82 -3.03
CA ASP A 161 3.91 -21.13 -4.22
C ASP A 161 3.39 -19.71 -3.95
N ILE A 162 2.91 -19.44 -2.72
CA ILE A 162 2.48 -18.09 -2.31
C ILE A 162 3.63 -17.10 -2.47
N ASN A 163 3.38 -16.06 -3.26
CA ASN A 163 4.36 -15.03 -3.60
C ASN A 163 3.82 -13.60 -3.41
N VAL A 164 2.59 -13.44 -2.93
CA VAL A 164 2.04 -12.17 -2.47
C VAL A 164 1.33 -12.37 -1.14
N VAL A 165 1.63 -11.52 -0.15
CA VAL A 165 0.96 -11.54 1.16
C VAL A 165 0.38 -10.17 1.46
N MET A 166 -0.87 -10.14 1.92
CA MET A 166 -1.55 -8.94 2.39
C MET A 166 -2.29 -9.23 3.70
N TRP A 167 -2.35 -8.21 4.56
CA TRP A 167 -3.10 -8.22 5.80
C TRP A 167 -4.00 -7.00 5.88
N SER A 168 -5.14 -7.13 6.55
CA SER A 168 -6.08 -6.02 6.74
C SER A 168 -6.24 -5.61 8.20
N TRP A 169 -6.57 -4.33 8.39
CA TRP A 169 -7.07 -3.80 9.65
C TRP A 169 -8.58 -3.98 9.72
N CYS A 170 -9.10 -4.43 10.87
CA CYS A 170 -10.52 -4.26 11.14
C CYS A 170 -10.82 -2.80 11.46
N ASN A 171 -10.02 -2.14 12.31
CA ASN A 171 -10.01 -0.70 12.53
C ASN A 171 -8.58 -0.30 12.94
N ILE A 172 -8.00 0.75 12.36
CA ILE A 172 -6.63 1.19 12.66
C ILE A 172 -6.56 2.21 13.82
N ALA A 173 -7.71 2.73 14.25
CA ALA A 173 -7.74 3.75 15.29
C ALA A 173 -7.25 3.20 16.64
N GLY A 174 -6.37 3.96 17.29
CA GLY A 174 -5.77 3.60 18.58
C GLY A 174 -4.62 2.58 18.51
N HIS A 175 -4.29 2.08 17.32
CA HIS A 175 -3.16 1.16 17.10
C HIS A 175 -1.82 1.91 16.96
N PHE A 176 -0.71 1.18 16.82
CA PHE A 176 0.63 1.78 16.75
C PHE A 176 1.42 1.25 15.54
N PRO A 177 1.01 1.59 14.30
CA PRO A 177 1.61 1.02 13.09
C PRO A 177 3.11 1.30 12.99
N ALA A 178 3.58 2.47 13.43
CA ALA A 178 5.01 2.79 13.44
C ALA A 178 5.84 1.93 14.41
N THR A 179 5.22 1.38 15.45
CA THR A 179 5.90 0.55 16.46
C THR A 179 5.78 -0.94 16.14
N ASN A 180 4.63 -1.38 15.63
CA ASN A 180 4.32 -2.80 15.48
C ASN A 180 4.25 -3.23 14.02
N TYR A 181 3.35 -2.62 13.25
CA TYR A 181 3.06 -3.04 11.87
C TYR A 181 4.24 -2.83 10.92
N LEU A 182 4.80 -1.62 10.86
CA LEU A 182 5.87 -1.29 9.91
C LEU A 182 7.15 -2.09 10.19
N PRO A 183 7.68 -2.16 11.43
CA PRO A 183 8.84 -3.00 11.70
C PRO A 183 8.57 -4.49 11.48
N GLY A 184 7.35 -4.95 11.73
CA GLY A 184 6.94 -6.33 11.46
C GLY A 184 6.94 -6.67 9.97
N MET A 185 6.36 -5.79 9.14
CA MET A 185 6.38 -5.92 7.69
C MET A 185 7.81 -5.87 7.13
N ASP A 186 8.64 -4.94 7.61
CA ASP A 186 10.05 -4.85 7.20
C ASP A 186 10.84 -6.12 7.56
N ALA A 187 10.60 -6.69 8.75
CA ALA A 187 11.20 -7.96 9.14
C ALA A 187 10.78 -9.10 8.21
N LEU A 188 9.48 -9.23 7.91
CA LEU A 188 8.96 -10.23 6.99
C LEU A 188 9.53 -10.06 5.57
N ILE A 189 9.68 -8.83 5.08
CA ILE A 189 10.32 -8.54 3.78
C ILE A 189 11.80 -8.96 3.81
N SER A 190 12.53 -8.67 4.89
CA SER A 190 13.94 -9.07 5.01
C SER A 190 14.15 -10.59 5.10
N GLU A 191 13.12 -11.31 5.56
CA GLU A 191 13.11 -12.76 5.67
C GLU A 191 12.68 -13.40 4.35
N TYR A 192 11.51 -13.03 3.83
CA TYR A 192 10.82 -13.74 2.76
C TYR A 192 10.78 -12.99 1.42
N GLY A 193 11.17 -11.71 1.38
CA GLY A 193 11.25 -10.94 0.15
C GLY A 193 12.40 -11.37 -0.77
N GLU A 194 12.52 -10.73 -1.93
CA GLU A 194 13.59 -11.02 -2.88
C GLU A 194 14.98 -10.82 -2.23
N GLY A 195 15.82 -11.86 -2.29
CA GLY A 195 17.13 -11.87 -1.61
C GLY A 195 17.06 -12.02 -0.08
N GLY A 196 15.88 -12.27 0.48
CA GLY A 196 15.64 -12.42 1.91
C GLY A 196 16.33 -13.63 2.53
N THR A 197 16.49 -13.60 3.85
CA THR A 197 17.23 -14.62 4.61
C THR A 197 16.59 -16.02 4.58
N LYS A 198 15.33 -16.15 4.17
CA LYS A 198 14.61 -17.42 3.98
C LYS A 198 14.51 -17.86 2.53
N ILE A 199 15.03 -17.10 1.56
CA ILE A 199 15.02 -17.50 0.15
C ILE A 199 16.27 -18.29 -0.21
N GLY A 200 16.11 -19.34 -1.02
CA GLY A 200 17.21 -20.14 -1.57
C GLY A 200 16.94 -21.64 -1.56
N ILE A 201 17.99 -22.45 -1.47
CA ILE A 201 17.91 -23.92 -1.51
C ILE A 201 18.36 -24.48 -0.16
N GLY A 202 17.67 -25.50 0.34
CA GLY A 202 18.02 -26.24 1.56
C GLY A 202 16.94 -26.18 2.63
N ALA A 203 17.20 -26.84 3.76
CA ALA A 203 16.23 -26.92 4.86
C ALA A 203 15.87 -25.52 5.41
N GLY A 204 14.57 -25.24 5.53
CA GLY A 204 14.05 -23.96 6.02
C GLY A 204 14.19 -22.81 5.03
N LYS A 205 14.40 -23.10 3.73
CA LYS A 205 14.42 -22.12 2.65
C LYS A 205 13.24 -22.31 1.70
N ARG A 206 12.68 -21.21 1.24
CA ARG A 206 11.66 -21.14 0.20
C ARG A 206 12.27 -20.86 -1.17
N GLN A 207 11.64 -21.39 -2.22
CA GLN A 207 12.07 -21.12 -3.60
C GLN A 207 11.48 -19.79 -4.11
N HIS A 208 10.26 -19.45 -3.70
CA HIS A 208 9.55 -18.27 -4.20
C HIS A 208 9.61 -17.11 -3.19
N PRO A 209 10.22 -15.97 -3.57
CA PRO A 209 10.14 -14.74 -2.80
C PRO A 209 8.71 -14.21 -2.69
N VAL A 210 8.44 -13.49 -1.61
CA VAL A 210 7.12 -12.92 -1.31
C VAL A 210 7.17 -11.40 -1.44
N THR A 211 6.24 -10.85 -2.22
CA THR A 211 5.93 -9.42 -2.20
C THR A 211 4.87 -9.13 -1.14
N PHE A 212 5.12 -8.16 -0.28
CA PHE A 212 4.18 -7.76 0.76
C PHE A 212 3.43 -6.49 0.36
N ILE A 213 2.10 -6.52 0.41
CA ILE A 213 1.25 -5.36 0.17
C ILE A 213 0.89 -4.74 1.52
N PHE A 214 1.24 -3.46 1.67
CA PHE A 214 0.82 -2.67 2.82
C PHE A 214 -0.63 -2.21 2.66
N MET A 215 -1.30 -1.95 3.77
CA MET A 215 -2.69 -1.49 3.74
C MET A 215 -2.93 -0.47 4.86
N THR A 216 -3.60 0.64 4.53
CA THR A 216 -4.10 1.59 5.53
C THR A 216 -5.43 1.10 6.12
N GLY A 217 -5.86 1.65 7.25
CA GLY A 217 -7.19 1.36 7.81
C GLY A 217 -8.30 2.15 7.14
N HIS A 218 -9.55 1.77 7.41
CA HIS A 218 -10.73 2.49 6.95
C HIS A 218 -10.92 3.85 7.66
N ALA A 219 -11.74 4.72 7.08
CA ALA A 219 -12.17 5.97 7.72
C ALA A 219 -13.21 5.72 8.83
N ASN A 220 -13.16 6.52 9.89
CA ASN A 220 -14.12 6.52 11.00
C ASN A 220 -14.93 7.82 11.00
N GLN A 221 -16.25 7.70 10.84
CA GLN A 221 -17.14 8.86 10.78
C GLN A 221 -16.91 9.82 11.95
N GLY A 222 -16.64 11.09 11.64
CA GLY A 222 -16.39 12.16 12.61
C GLY A 222 -15.12 12.01 13.46
N SER A 223 -14.32 10.96 13.28
CA SER A 223 -13.16 10.63 14.14
C SER A 223 -11.91 10.27 13.34
N ASN A 224 -11.68 11.00 12.24
CA ASN A 224 -10.57 10.72 11.33
C ASN A 224 -9.25 11.41 11.69
N THR A 225 -9.30 12.56 12.38
CA THR A 225 -8.12 13.40 12.65
C THR A 225 -7.67 13.35 14.10
N GLY A 226 -6.36 13.50 14.33
CA GLY A 226 -5.76 13.47 15.66
C GLY A 226 -4.88 12.24 15.88
N ASP A 227 -4.08 12.27 16.94
CA ASP A 227 -3.12 11.21 17.23
C ASP A 227 -3.83 9.86 17.44
N GLY A 228 -3.35 8.84 16.73
CA GLY A 228 -3.96 7.50 16.75
C GLY A 228 -5.21 7.36 15.88
N ASN A 229 -5.74 8.41 15.25
CA ASN A 229 -6.91 8.32 14.38
C ASN A 229 -6.54 7.97 12.93
N PRO A 230 -7.49 7.43 12.13
CA PRO A 230 -7.21 6.83 10.82
C PRO A 230 -6.35 7.68 9.88
N LYS A 231 -6.57 8.99 9.78
CA LYS A 231 -5.77 9.88 8.90
C LYS A 231 -4.30 9.87 9.26
N ASN A 232 -4.00 10.03 10.56
CA ASN A 232 -2.63 10.11 11.05
C ASN A 232 -1.93 8.75 10.91
N GLN A 233 -2.66 7.66 11.17
CA GLN A 233 -2.16 6.29 11.06
C GLN A 233 -1.90 5.88 9.61
N ALA A 234 -2.82 6.22 8.70
CA ALA A 234 -2.64 6.03 7.26
C ALA A 234 -1.41 6.77 6.77
N LYS A 235 -1.23 8.04 7.17
CA LYS A 235 -0.04 8.82 6.81
C LYS A 235 1.28 8.13 7.18
N LEU A 236 1.37 7.54 8.37
CA LEU A 236 2.58 6.79 8.78
C LEU A 236 2.89 5.64 7.82
N ILE A 237 1.87 4.89 7.39
CA ILE A 237 2.01 3.76 6.47
C ILE A 237 2.36 4.25 5.06
N ILE A 238 1.68 5.28 4.57
CA ILE A 238 1.92 5.85 3.24
C ILE A 238 3.33 6.44 3.13
N ASP A 239 3.78 7.22 4.12
CA ASP A 239 5.13 7.80 4.13
C ASP A 239 6.20 6.69 4.11
N HIS A 240 5.98 5.59 4.84
CA HIS A 240 6.88 4.42 4.83
C HIS A 240 6.91 3.73 3.47
N CYS A 241 5.74 3.54 2.84
CA CYS A 241 5.66 2.90 1.53
C CYS A 241 6.31 3.75 0.44
N LEU A 242 6.08 5.06 0.43
CA LEU A 242 6.72 5.99 -0.52
C LEU A 242 8.24 6.01 -0.35
N THR A 243 8.73 6.00 0.89
CA THR A 243 10.17 6.01 1.17
C THR A 243 10.87 4.75 0.66
N ASN A 244 10.21 3.59 0.76
CA ASN A 244 10.80 2.30 0.45
C ASN A 244 10.31 1.71 -0.89
N SER A 245 9.48 2.45 -1.65
CA SER A 245 8.83 1.97 -2.87
C SER A 245 8.00 0.68 -2.67
N TYR A 246 7.36 0.54 -1.50
CA TYR A 246 6.45 -0.57 -1.24
C TYR A 246 5.06 -0.32 -1.82
N TYR A 247 4.38 -1.39 -2.22
CA TYR A 247 2.99 -1.33 -2.67
C TYR A 247 2.06 -1.11 -1.49
N CYS A 248 1.12 -0.17 -1.62
CA CYS A 248 0.13 0.11 -0.58
C CYS A 248 -1.27 0.25 -1.15
N LEU A 249 -2.23 -0.45 -0.55
CA LEU A 249 -3.66 -0.24 -0.76
C LEU A 249 -4.18 0.78 0.27
N ASP A 250 -4.49 2.00 -0.19
CA ASP A 250 -4.86 3.09 0.72
C ASP A 250 -6.38 3.17 0.93
N TYR A 251 -6.89 2.33 1.83
CA TYR A 251 -8.28 2.35 2.27
C TYR A 251 -8.76 3.70 2.76
N TYR A 252 -7.97 4.36 3.62
CA TYR A 252 -8.36 5.65 4.20
C TYR A 252 -8.63 6.67 3.09
N SER A 253 -7.74 6.72 2.11
CA SER A 253 -7.91 7.59 0.96
C SER A 253 -9.12 7.21 0.10
N ILE A 254 -9.32 5.92 -0.21
CA ILE A 254 -10.51 5.49 -0.96
C ILE A 254 -11.81 5.86 -0.21
N ASP A 255 -11.85 5.69 1.11
CA ASP A 255 -13.04 5.92 1.92
C ASP A 255 -13.35 7.41 2.10
N THR A 256 -12.35 8.29 2.01
CA THR A 256 -12.49 9.73 2.27
C THR A 256 -12.75 10.60 1.04
N TYR A 257 -12.77 10.01 -0.16
CA TYR A 257 -13.04 10.73 -1.39
C TYR A 257 -14.29 10.20 -2.08
N ASP A 258 -15.19 11.10 -2.46
CA ASP A 258 -16.34 10.72 -3.27
C ASP A 258 -15.96 10.32 -4.70
N MET A 259 -16.96 9.94 -5.50
CA MET A 259 -16.76 9.52 -6.89
C MET A 259 -16.42 10.68 -7.84
N GLY A 260 -16.51 11.93 -7.36
CA GLY A 260 -16.09 13.16 -8.04
C GLY A 260 -14.77 13.71 -7.52
N ASP A 261 -14.01 12.91 -6.76
CA ASP A 261 -12.71 13.26 -6.16
C ASP A 261 -12.76 14.38 -5.10
N ASN A 262 -13.93 14.67 -4.50
CA ASN A 262 -13.99 15.59 -3.37
C ASN A 262 -13.67 14.86 -2.06
N TYR A 263 -12.80 15.47 -1.24
CA TYR A 263 -12.41 14.95 0.07
C TYR A 263 -13.42 15.34 1.16
N TRP A 264 -13.81 14.36 1.98
CA TRP A 264 -14.76 14.51 3.09
C TRP A 264 -14.12 14.03 4.39
N GLU A 265 -13.61 14.96 5.22
CA GLU A 265 -12.86 14.61 6.43
C GLU A 265 -13.68 13.88 7.49
N ASP A 266 -14.99 14.11 7.54
CA ASP A 266 -15.90 13.56 8.55
C ASP A 266 -16.50 12.21 8.13
N THR A 267 -16.18 11.69 6.95
CA THR A 267 -16.84 10.48 6.44
C THR A 267 -16.43 9.20 7.18
N GLY A 268 -17.35 8.24 7.20
CA GLY A 268 -17.06 6.84 7.49
C GLY A 268 -16.70 6.04 6.24
N ASP A 269 -16.32 4.78 6.45
CA ASP A 269 -16.02 3.78 5.43
C ASP A 269 -17.21 3.46 4.50
N ASN A 270 -18.42 3.69 4.99
CA ASN A 270 -19.64 3.54 4.19
C ASN A 270 -19.94 4.77 3.30
N GLY A 271 -19.11 5.83 3.33
CA GLY A 271 -19.31 7.06 2.55
C GLY A 271 -20.32 8.05 3.15
N ASN A 272 -20.71 7.84 4.41
CA ASN A 272 -21.61 8.72 5.16
C ASN A 272 -20.85 9.91 5.75
N SER A 273 -21.25 11.13 5.37
CA SER A 273 -20.66 12.41 5.79
C SER A 273 -21.75 13.44 6.03
N ASP A 274 -21.68 14.13 7.18
CA ASP A 274 -22.56 15.24 7.53
C ASP A 274 -22.24 16.48 6.68
N LEU A 275 -20.96 16.67 6.32
CA LEU A 275 -20.52 17.75 5.44
C LEU A 275 -21.00 17.57 3.99
N TYR A 276 -21.05 16.34 3.50
CA TYR A 276 -21.68 16.00 2.22
C TYR A 276 -23.21 16.13 2.31
N GLY A 277 -23.78 15.81 3.48
CA GLY A 277 -25.21 15.85 3.75
C GLY A 277 -25.93 14.52 3.52
N GLY A 278 -25.23 13.39 3.59
CA GLY A 278 -25.78 12.08 3.27
C GLY A 278 -24.72 11.00 3.07
N ASN A 279 -24.94 10.12 2.10
CA ASN A 279 -24.00 9.06 1.73
C ASN A 279 -23.64 9.17 0.24
N PHE A 280 -22.43 9.64 -0.05
CA PHE A 280 -22.02 9.94 -1.42
C PHE A 280 -21.86 8.68 -2.29
N TYR A 281 -21.57 7.53 -1.69
CA TYR A 281 -21.46 6.27 -2.42
C TYR A 281 -22.82 5.69 -2.79
N ILE A 282 -23.79 5.75 -1.89
CA ILE A 282 -25.18 5.38 -2.19
C ILE A 282 -25.78 6.33 -3.22
N ASP A 283 -25.60 7.63 -3.03
CA ASP A 283 -26.17 8.64 -3.94
C ASP A 283 -25.60 8.47 -5.34
N TRP A 284 -24.28 8.23 -5.46
CA TRP A 284 -23.68 7.90 -6.75
C TRP A 284 -24.22 6.59 -7.31
N GLN A 285 -24.23 5.49 -6.55
CA GLN A 285 -24.68 4.19 -7.06
C GLN A 285 -26.13 4.20 -7.53
N ASN A 286 -27.02 4.90 -6.82
CA ASN A 286 -28.43 5.05 -7.19
C ASN A 286 -28.65 5.89 -8.45
N ALA A 287 -27.73 6.81 -8.75
CA ALA A 287 -27.76 7.64 -9.94
C ALA A 287 -27.12 6.97 -11.18
N HIS A 288 -26.52 5.78 -11.02
CA HIS A 288 -25.73 5.09 -12.04
C HIS A 288 -26.25 3.66 -12.31
N VAL A 289 -25.83 3.07 -13.43
CA VAL A 289 -26.44 1.85 -13.98
C VAL A 289 -25.60 0.59 -13.64
N LEU A 290 -26.23 -0.39 -13.00
CA LEU A 290 -25.67 -1.72 -12.77
C LEU A 290 -25.24 -2.38 -14.09
N GLY A 291 -24.03 -2.96 -14.11
CA GLY A 291 -23.42 -3.59 -15.28
C GLY A 291 -22.82 -2.60 -16.29
N THR A 292 -22.96 -1.29 -16.06
CA THR A 292 -22.35 -0.24 -16.89
C THR A 292 -21.33 0.58 -16.12
N ASP A 293 -21.72 1.06 -14.94
CA ASP A 293 -20.93 1.97 -14.10
C ASP A 293 -20.43 1.29 -12.81
N TRP A 294 -21.14 0.25 -12.35
CA TRP A 294 -20.79 -0.56 -11.19
C TRP A 294 -21.30 -1.99 -11.33
N TYR A 295 -20.77 -2.93 -10.53
CA TYR A 295 -21.19 -4.33 -10.47
C TYR A 295 -21.51 -4.78 -9.05
N GLU A 296 -22.23 -5.90 -8.94
CA GLU A 296 -22.53 -6.56 -7.68
C GLU A 296 -21.31 -7.34 -7.16
N ASN A 297 -20.88 -6.99 -5.95
CA ASN A 297 -19.92 -7.78 -5.17
C ASN A 297 -20.45 -9.18 -4.85
N LYS A 298 -19.55 -10.15 -4.61
CA LYS A 298 -19.92 -11.53 -4.28
C LYS A 298 -19.21 -12.08 -3.05
N SER A 299 -19.84 -13.01 -2.35
CA SER A 299 -19.26 -13.68 -1.17
C SER A 299 -18.06 -14.59 -1.51
N SER A 300 -17.99 -15.07 -2.76
CA SER A 300 -16.95 -15.94 -3.31
C SER A 300 -17.02 -15.89 -4.85
N PRO A 301 -16.01 -16.38 -5.59
CA PRO A 301 -16.12 -16.53 -7.05
C PRO A 301 -17.36 -17.36 -7.42
N GLY A 302 -18.25 -16.81 -8.25
CA GLY A 302 -19.53 -17.43 -8.61
C GLY A 302 -20.55 -17.56 -7.47
N GLY A 303 -20.27 -16.99 -6.29
CA GLY A 303 -21.13 -17.04 -5.11
C GLY A 303 -22.31 -16.07 -5.17
N SER A 304 -23.00 -15.94 -4.03
CA SER A 304 -24.13 -15.03 -3.86
C SER A 304 -23.68 -13.56 -3.84
N VAL A 305 -24.56 -12.67 -4.28
CA VAL A 305 -24.38 -11.22 -4.16
C VAL A 305 -24.31 -10.82 -2.68
N GLU A 306 -23.30 -10.04 -2.32
CA GLU A 306 -23.09 -9.60 -0.94
C GLU A 306 -22.31 -8.28 -0.89
N PHE A 307 -22.76 -7.29 -0.12
CA PHE A 307 -21.99 -6.05 0.09
C PHE A 307 -20.69 -6.31 0.84
N GLY A 308 -19.73 -5.37 0.76
CA GLY A 308 -18.62 -5.31 1.71
C GLY A 308 -19.12 -5.17 3.15
N ALA A 309 -18.40 -5.69 4.15
CA ALA A 309 -18.81 -5.52 5.54
C ALA A 309 -18.91 -4.04 5.89
N HIS A 310 -19.94 -3.69 6.68
CA HIS A 310 -20.28 -2.32 7.07
C HIS A 310 -20.65 -1.38 5.93
N ASN A 311 -20.82 -1.91 4.71
CA ASN A 311 -21.29 -1.14 3.57
C ASN A 311 -22.73 -1.49 3.21
N SER A 312 -23.45 -0.50 2.69
CA SER A 312 -24.84 -0.63 2.19
C SER A 312 -24.93 -0.56 0.66
N GLN A 313 -23.78 -0.56 -0.01
CA GLN A 313 -23.63 -0.39 -1.44
C GLN A 313 -22.46 -1.22 -1.95
N HIS A 314 -22.41 -1.44 -3.26
CA HIS A 314 -21.36 -2.22 -3.88
C HIS A 314 -20.11 -1.41 -4.22
N ILE A 315 -20.29 -0.13 -4.61
CA ILE A 315 -19.25 0.70 -5.20
C ILE A 315 -17.98 0.83 -4.33
N THR A 316 -18.08 0.86 -3.00
CA THR A 316 -16.92 0.92 -2.10
C THR A 316 -15.96 -0.25 -2.31
N ALA A 317 -16.48 -1.47 -2.37
CA ALA A 317 -15.67 -2.67 -2.64
C ALA A 317 -15.23 -2.74 -4.10
N ASN A 318 -16.04 -2.27 -5.06
CA ASN A 318 -15.63 -2.19 -6.47
C ASN A 318 -14.36 -1.33 -6.63
N ARG A 319 -14.32 -0.16 -5.97
CA ARG A 319 -13.14 0.73 -5.97
C ARG A 319 -11.90 0.04 -5.42
N LYS A 320 -12.05 -0.69 -4.32
CA LYS A 320 -10.96 -1.43 -3.66
C LYS A 320 -10.44 -2.58 -4.54
N ALA A 321 -11.31 -3.24 -5.29
CA ALA A 321 -10.91 -4.22 -6.29
C ALA A 321 -10.13 -3.60 -7.46
N TYR A 322 -10.53 -2.39 -7.92
CA TYR A 322 -9.79 -1.67 -8.97
C TYR A 322 -8.37 -1.33 -8.52
N ALA A 323 -8.24 -0.78 -7.31
CA ALA A 323 -6.96 -0.46 -6.70
C ALA A 323 -6.09 -1.72 -6.51
N MET A 324 -6.68 -2.83 -6.08
CA MET A 324 -5.95 -4.10 -5.93
C MET A 324 -5.46 -4.66 -7.27
N TRP A 325 -6.27 -4.64 -8.34
CA TRP A 325 -5.82 -5.06 -9.67
C TRP A 325 -4.69 -4.18 -10.22
N TRP A 326 -4.75 -2.87 -9.96
CA TRP A 326 -3.65 -1.97 -10.29
C TRP A 326 -2.35 -2.38 -9.57
N ILE A 327 -2.39 -2.70 -8.26
CA ILE A 327 -1.21 -3.20 -7.52
C ILE A 327 -0.72 -4.52 -8.12
N MET A 328 -1.61 -5.48 -8.39
CA MET A 328 -1.23 -6.78 -8.94
C MET A 328 -0.56 -6.67 -10.32
N ALA A 329 -1.06 -5.79 -11.19
CA ALA A 329 -0.43 -5.52 -12.48
C ALA A 329 0.97 -4.89 -12.32
N ARG A 330 1.16 -4.02 -11.33
CA ARG A 330 2.47 -3.44 -11.01
C ARG A 330 3.46 -4.50 -10.51
N ILE A 331 3.01 -5.41 -9.63
CA ILE A 331 3.82 -6.56 -9.18
C ILE A 331 4.19 -7.45 -10.38
N ALA A 332 3.30 -7.59 -11.36
CA ALA A 332 3.57 -8.29 -12.61
C ALA A 332 4.54 -7.53 -13.55
N GLY A 333 4.96 -6.32 -13.20
CA GLY A 333 5.96 -5.53 -13.93
C GLY A 333 5.39 -4.44 -14.83
N TRP A 334 4.11 -4.08 -14.67
CA TRP A 334 3.59 -2.85 -15.28
C TRP A 334 4.18 -1.65 -14.58
N ASP A 335 4.50 -0.61 -15.34
CA ASP A 335 5.05 0.64 -14.86
C ASP A 335 3.94 1.63 -14.42
N GLY A 336 2.68 1.22 -14.37
CA GLY A 336 1.59 2.02 -13.79
C GLY A 336 1.22 3.28 -14.56
N MET A 337 1.66 3.43 -15.82
CA MET A 337 1.32 4.53 -16.71
C MET A 337 0.50 4.07 -17.92
#